data_AF-A0A7S2BAF4-F1
#
_entry.id   AF-A0A7S2BAF4-F1
#
_cell.length_a   1.000
_cell.length_b   1.000
_cell.length_c   1.000
_cell.angle_alpha   90.00
_cell.angle_beta   90.00
_cell.angle_gamma   90.00
#
_symmetry.space_group_name_H-M   'P 1'
#
loop_
_entity.id
_entity.type
_entity.pdbx_description
1 polymer ?
#
loop_
_entity_poly.entity_id
_entity_poly.type
_entity_poly.pdbx_seq_one_letter_code
_entity_poly.pdbx_strand_id
1 'polypeptide(L)'
;ERVKATFPHLALILDLQNQEEAYSVGETKVLRWHVPHESKKIPSQQTVQYFCAKANEFLASCDDKDALIAVHCHYGFNRTGFMIVSYLVEEENWCVNDAISEFADVRPPGIRHQHFLDELLSRYRNSSGNEH
;
A
#
# COMPACT_ATOMS: atom_id res chain seq x y z
N GLU A 1 3.30 9.40 18.30
CA GLU A 1 2.22 9.50 19.32
C GLU A 1 0.83 9.75 18.74
N ARG A 2 0.58 10.78 17.91
CA ARG A 2 -0.77 11.05 17.34
C ARG A 2 -1.37 9.92 16.49
N VAL A 3 -0.57 9.24 15.67
CA VAL A 3 -1.08 8.22 14.73
C VAL A 3 -1.69 7.02 15.46
N LYS A 4 -1.03 6.49 16.50
CA LYS A 4 -1.55 5.34 17.25
C LYS A 4 -2.75 5.70 18.14
N ALA A 5 -2.81 6.94 18.63
CA ALA A 5 -3.98 7.42 19.36
C ALA A 5 -5.22 7.50 18.46
N THR A 6 -5.05 7.76 17.16
CA THR A 6 -6.13 7.73 16.16
C THR A 6 -6.39 6.32 15.62
N PHE A 7 -5.35 5.50 15.48
CA PHE A 7 -5.42 4.15 14.92
C PHE A 7 -4.85 3.15 15.95
N PRO A 8 -5.65 2.70 16.94
CA PRO A 8 -5.16 1.87 18.03
C PRO A 8 -4.64 0.51 17.56
N HIS A 9 -5.18 -0.02 16.45
CA HIS A 9 -4.77 -1.28 15.84
C HIS A 9 -3.67 -1.13 14.77
N LEU A 10 -3.09 0.07 14.59
CA LEU A 10 -1.97 0.22 13.67
C LEU A 10 -0.78 -0.61 14.15
N ALA A 11 -0.37 -1.56 13.32
CA ALA A 11 0.62 -2.57 13.69
C ALA A 11 1.81 -2.64 12.71
N LEU A 12 1.62 -2.28 11.44
CA LEU A 12 2.69 -2.17 10.45
C LEU A 12 2.58 -0.86 9.66
N ILE A 13 3.73 -0.25 9.37
CA ILE A 13 3.88 0.86 8.43
C ILE A 13 4.80 0.42 7.29
N LEU A 14 4.25 0.32 6.08
CA LEU A 14 5.00 0.11 4.84
C LEU A 14 5.35 1.48 4.24
N ASP A 15 6.62 1.85 4.36
CA ASP A 15 7.11 3.16 3.99
C ASP A 15 7.76 3.15 2.61
N LEU A 16 7.18 3.96 1.71
CA LEU A 16 7.61 4.16 0.33
C LEU A 16 8.40 5.48 0.16
N GLN A 17 8.92 6.10 1.22
CA GLN A 17 9.82 7.25 1.16
C GLN A 17 11.27 6.81 1.08
N ASN A 18 12.05 7.43 0.18
CA ASN A 18 13.47 7.14 -0.03
C ASN A 18 14.38 7.90 0.96
N GLN A 19 13.99 8.00 2.24
CA GLN A 19 14.77 8.70 3.27
C GLN A 19 14.89 7.80 4.50
N GLU A 20 16.13 7.45 4.84
CA GLU A 20 16.51 6.78 6.08
C GLU A 20 16.45 7.76 7.26
N GLU A 21 15.26 8.20 7.63
CA GLU A 21 15.08 8.78 8.96
C GLU A 21 14.26 7.80 9.78
N ALA A 22 14.98 6.96 10.53
CA ALA A 22 14.41 6.12 11.56
C ALA A 22 13.86 7.01 12.68
N TYR A 23 12.60 7.45 12.56
CA TYR A 23 11.88 7.97 13.71
C TYR A 23 11.51 6.78 14.60
N SER A 24 12.08 6.73 15.80
CA SER A 24 11.57 5.90 16.87
C SER A 24 10.20 6.44 17.28
N VAL A 25 9.12 5.80 16.81
CA VAL A 25 7.81 6.03 17.39
C VAL A 25 7.85 5.36 18.76
N GLY A 26 8.09 6.17 19.80
CA GLY A 26 8.31 5.72 21.18
C GLY A 26 7.34 4.63 21.64
N GLU A 27 7.85 3.71 22.48
CA GLU A 27 7.19 2.64 23.25
C GLU A 27 6.13 1.76 22.55
N THR A 28 5.89 1.94 21.26
CA THR A 28 4.76 1.35 20.56
C THR A 28 5.26 0.38 19.52
N LYS A 29 4.85 -0.90 19.65
CA LYS A 29 5.17 -2.04 18.79
C LYS A 29 4.65 -1.91 17.34
N VAL A 30 4.79 -0.75 16.69
CA VAL A 30 4.45 -0.58 15.27
C VAL A 30 5.70 -0.87 14.47
N LEU A 31 5.68 -1.95 13.69
CA LEU A 31 6.79 -2.26 12.79
C LEU A 31 6.82 -1.26 11.64
N ARG A 32 8.00 -0.84 11.19
CA ARG A 32 8.16 -0.05 9.96
C ARG A 32 9.07 -0.79 9.01
N TRP A 33 8.62 -0.96 7.79
CA TRP A 33 9.39 -1.59 6.73
C TRP A 33 9.55 -0.64 5.55
N HIS A 34 10.79 -0.32 5.21
CA HIS A 34 11.08 0.46 4.01
C HIS A 34 10.97 -0.44 2.78
N VAL A 35 10.24 0.02 1.77
CA VAL A 35 10.11 -0.67 0.49
C VAL A 35 11.05 -0.01 -0.52
N PRO A 36 12.15 -0.68 -0.91
CA PRO A 36 13.09 -0.13 -1.86
C PRO A 36 12.40 0.08 -3.21
N HIS A 37 12.53 1.28 -3.76
CA HIS A 37 11.99 1.61 -5.08
C HIS A 37 12.82 2.70 -5.75
N GLU A 38 12.80 2.72 -7.07
CA GLU A 38 13.46 3.78 -7.83
C GLU A 38 12.68 5.10 -7.71
N SER A 39 13.38 6.16 -7.29
CA SER A 39 12.78 7.48 -7.14
C SER A 39 12.20 7.98 -8.47
N LYS A 40 10.98 8.52 -8.42
CA LYS A 40 10.23 9.10 -9.56
C LYS A 40 9.87 8.10 -10.67
N LYS A 41 10.03 6.80 -10.44
CA LYS A 41 9.57 5.75 -11.35
C LYS A 41 8.34 5.05 -10.79
N ILE A 42 7.60 4.43 -11.69
CA ILE A 42 6.53 3.50 -11.39
C ILE A 42 7.14 2.26 -10.68
N PRO A 43 6.56 1.77 -9.57
CA PRO A 43 7.01 0.54 -8.94
C PRO A 43 7.03 -0.65 -9.92
N SER A 44 8.17 -1.34 -9.98
CA SER A 44 8.32 -2.53 -10.82
C SER A 44 7.47 -3.69 -10.28
N GLN A 45 7.24 -4.72 -11.10
CA GLN A 45 6.57 -5.93 -10.63
C GLN A 45 7.28 -6.57 -9.43
N GLN A 46 8.61 -6.54 -9.41
CA GLN A 46 9.40 -7.07 -8.30
C GLN A 46 9.18 -6.26 -7.01
N THR A 47 9.09 -4.94 -7.11
CA THR A 47 8.80 -4.07 -5.97
C THR A 47 7.39 -4.33 -5.43
N VAL A 48 6.41 -4.54 -6.31
CA VAL A 48 5.04 -4.90 -5.92
C VAL A 48 5.01 -6.25 -5.21
N GLN A 49 5.61 -7.29 -5.80
CA GLN A 49 5.68 -8.63 -5.18
C GLN A 49 6.37 -8.59 -3.81
N TYR A 50 7.43 -7.81 -3.68
CA TYR A 50 8.11 -7.62 -2.39
C TYR A 50 7.21 -6.95 -1.35
N PHE A 51 6.45 -5.93 -1.75
CA PHE A 51 5.48 -5.27 -0.89
C PHE A 51 4.37 -6.24 -0.45
N CYS A 52 3.77 -6.99 -1.38
CA CYS A 52 2.75 -7.98 -1.08
C CYS A 52 3.27 -9.07 -0.13
N ALA A 53 4.46 -9.61 -0.42
CA ALA A 53 5.10 -10.60 0.46
C ALA A 53 5.30 -10.08 1.88
N LYS A 54 5.71 -8.81 2.05
CA LYS A 54 5.89 -8.20 3.37
C LYS A 54 4.59 -7.94 4.10
N ALA A 55 3.55 -7.51 3.39
CA ALA A 55 2.21 -7.37 3.95
C ALA A 55 1.68 -8.74 4.42
N ASN A 56 1.77 -9.77 3.57
CA ASN A 56 1.30 -11.11 3.87
C ASN A 56 2.09 -11.79 5.01
N GLU A 57 3.42 -11.63 5.04
CA GLU A 57 4.26 -12.14 6.13
C GLU A 57 3.83 -11.53 7.48
N PHE A 58 3.51 -10.23 7.48
CA PHE A 58 2.99 -9.56 8.66
C PHE A 58 1.60 -10.06 9.04
N LEU A 59 0.67 -10.12 8.09
CA LEU A 59 -0.70 -10.61 8.34
C LEU A 59 -0.71 -12.06 8.85
N ALA A 60 0.16 -12.92 8.32
CA ALA A 60 0.29 -14.32 8.76
C ALA A 60 0.91 -14.49 10.14
N SER A 61 1.70 -13.52 10.61
CA SER A 61 2.34 -13.54 11.93
C SER A 61 1.59 -12.72 12.99
N CYS A 62 0.55 -11.99 12.60
CA CYS A 62 -0.24 -11.17 13.49
C CYS A 62 -1.50 -11.92 13.94
N ASP A 63 -1.62 -12.18 15.24
CA ASP A 63 -2.83 -12.80 15.82
C ASP A 63 -4.00 -11.80 15.96
N ASP A 64 -3.75 -10.50 15.83
CA ASP A 64 -4.78 -9.46 15.90
C ASP A 64 -5.48 -9.32 14.54
N LYS A 65 -6.75 -9.75 14.49
CA LYS A 65 -7.58 -9.69 13.28
C LYS A 65 -7.97 -8.27 12.88
N ASP A 66 -7.88 -7.32 13.81
CA ASP A 66 -8.18 -5.91 13.56
C ASP A 66 -6.90 -5.12 13.21
N ALA A 67 -5.75 -5.80 13.10
CA ALA A 67 -4.46 -5.18 12.80
C ALA A 67 -4.51 -4.38 11.49
N LEU A 68 -4.07 -3.12 11.56
CA LEU A 68 -4.00 -2.22 10.43
C LEU A 68 -2.58 -2.12 9.89
N ILE A 69 -2.45 -2.17 8.57
CA ILE A 69 -1.24 -1.85 7.83
C ILE A 69 -1.42 -0.45 7.22
N ALA A 70 -0.59 0.50 7.63
CA ALA A 70 -0.52 1.80 6.97
C ALA A 70 0.51 1.78 5.85
N VAL A 71 0.16 2.35 4.70
CA VAL A 71 1.07 2.55 3.59
C VAL A 71 1.20 4.05 3.34
N HIS A 72 2.42 4.58 3.33
CA HIS A 72 2.61 5.99 2.98
C HIS A 72 3.80 6.19 2.06
N CYS A 73 3.72 7.25 1.26
CA CYS A 73 4.86 7.80 0.55
C CYS A 73 5.05 9.25 1.03
N HIS A 74 5.53 10.16 0.18
CA HIS A 74 5.65 11.57 0.56
C HIS A 74 4.28 12.26 0.69
N TYR A 75 3.38 12.06 -0.30
CA TYR A 75 2.05 12.70 -0.31
C TYR A 75 0.88 11.72 -0.10
N GLY A 76 1.14 10.40 -0.16
CA GLY A 76 0.10 9.39 0.06
C GLY A 76 -0.92 9.22 -1.07
N PHE A 77 -0.56 9.56 -2.32
CA PHE A 77 -1.45 9.45 -3.48
C PHE A 77 -0.92 8.47 -4.53
N ASN A 78 0.07 8.86 -5.34
CA ASN A 78 0.45 8.07 -6.52
C ASN A 78 1.10 6.71 -6.19
N ARG A 79 2.27 6.70 -5.54
CA ARG A 79 2.96 5.45 -5.17
C ARG A 79 2.16 4.63 -4.16
N THR A 80 1.54 5.30 -3.20
CA THR A 80 0.69 4.64 -2.20
C THR A 80 -0.50 3.96 -2.85
N GLY A 81 -1.24 4.68 -3.69
CA GLY A 81 -2.37 4.12 -4.43
C GLY A 81 -1.94 3.01 -5.37
N PHE A 82 -0.82 3.17 -6.09
CA PHE A 82 -0.31 2.12 -6.96
C PHE A 82 -0.04 0.81 -6.21
N MET A 83 0.66 0.87 -5.07
CA MET A 83 0.98 -0.31 -4.28
C MET A 83 -0.26 -0.95 -3.65
N ILE A 84 -1.20 -0.13 -3.15
CA ILE A 84 -2.46 -0.63 -2.57
C ILE A 84 -3.33 -1.28 -3.65
N VAL A 85 -3.54 -0.62 -4.78
CA VAL A 85 -4.33 -1.18 -5.90
C VAL A 85 -3.69 -2.47 -6.40
N SER A 86 -2.37 -2.49 -6.58
CA SER A 86 -1.66 -3.72 -6.96
C SER A 86 -1.88 -4.86 -5.97
N TYR A 87 -1.86 -4.59 -4.66
CA TYR A 87 -2.13 -5.60 -3.63
C TYR A 87 -3.57 -6.11 -3.71
N LEU A 88 -4.56 -5.22 -3.82
CA LEU A 88 -5.97 -5.62 -3.95
C LEU A 88 -6.20 -6.52 -5.17
N VAL A 89 -5.51 -6.25 -6.28
CA VAL A 89 -5.63 -7.08 -7.48
C VAL A 89 -4.88 -8.41 -7.33
N GLU A 90 -3.64 -8.41 -6.85
CA GLU A 90 -2.78 -9.61 -6.81
C GLU A 90 -3.11 -10.58 -5.66
N GLU A 91 -3.50 -10.06 -4.50
CA GLU A 91 -3.70 -10.86 -3.28
C GLU A 91 -5.18 -11.04 -2.92
N GLU A 92 -6.01 -10.01 -3.17
CA GLU A 92 -7.45 -10.05 -2.85
C GLU A 92 -8.33 -10.32 -4.08
N ASN A 93 -7.73 -10.47 -5.27
CA ASN A 93 -8.41 -10.78 -6.53
C ASN A 93 -9.49 -9.75 -6.94
N TRP A 94 -9.22 -8.47 -6.70
CA TRP A 94 -10.09 -7.37 -7.13
C TRP A 94 -9.96 -7.09 -8.62
N CYS A 95 -11.02 -6.56 -9.21
CA CYS A 95 -10.94 -5.92 -10.52
C CYS A 95 -10.12 -4.62 -10.39
N VAL A 96 -9.22 -4.37 -11.34
CA VAL A 96 -8.34 -3.20 -11.29
C VAL A 96 -9.12 -1.88 -11.28
N ASN A 97 -10.24 -1.79 -12.00
CA ASN A 97 -11.06 -0.58 -12.03
C ASN A 97 -11.72 -0.31 -10.67
N ASP A 98 -12.24 -1.37 -10.04
CA ASP A 98 -12.92 -1.26 -8.75
C ASP A 98 -11.93 -0.89 -7.65
N ALA A 99 -10.73 -1.50 -7.65
CA ALA A 99 -9.66 -1.15 -6.72
C ALA A 99 -9.18 0.31 -6.90
N ILE A 100 -9.10 0.81 -8.13
CA ILE A 100 -8.78 2.22 -8.40
C ILE A 100 -9.87 3.15 -7.87
N SER A 101 -11.15 2.81 -8.11
CA SER A 101 -12.29 3.60 -7.66
C SER A 101 -12.36 3.64 -6.13
N GLU A 102 -12.26 2.48 -5.48
CA GLU A 102 -12.28 2.36 -4.03
C GLU A 102 -11.16 3.21 -3.40
N PHE A 103 -9.95 3.15 -3.95
CA PHE A 103 -8.86 3.99 -3.47
C PHE A 103 -9.14 5.50 -3.62
N ALA A 104 -9.79 5.91 -4.72
CA ALA A 104 -10.17 7.29 -4.94
C ALA A 104 -11.28 7.76 -3.96
N ASP A 105 -12.21 6.88 -3.60
CA ASP A 105 -13.30 7.17 -2.68
C ASP A 105 -12.81 7.30 -1.24
N VAL A 106 -11.98 6.37 -0.76
CA VAL A 106 -11.40 6.42 0.60
C VAL A 106 -10.32 7.50 0.74
N ARG A 107 -9.63 7.84 -0.36
CA ARG A 107 -8.56 8.85 -0.37
C ARG A 107 -8.70 9.83 -1.55
N PRO A 108 -9.68 10.75 -1.54
CA PRO A 108 -9.88 11.68 -2.65
C PRO A 108 -8.65 12.58 -2.93
N PRO A 109 -8.27 12.80 -4.21
CA PRO A 109 -8.94 12.32 -5.44
C PRO A 109 -8.41 10.97 -5.95
N GLY A 110 -7.69 10.20 -5.13
CA GLY A 110 -7.02 8.96 -5.53
C GLY A 110 -5.65 9.19 -6.17
N ILE A 111 -5.26 8.30 -7.08
CA ILE A 111 -4.03 8.41 -7.87
C ILE A 111 -4.16 9.61 -8.81
N ARG A 112 -3.24 10.57 -8.69
CA ARG A 112 -3.32 11.86 -9.40
C ARG A 112 -2.65 11.85 -10.76
N HIS A 113 -1.63 11.02 -10.92
CA HIS A 113 -0.80 11.00 -12.12
C HIS A 113 -1.27 9.91 -13.07
N GLN A 114 -1.67 10.31 -14.27
CA GLN A 114 -2.25 9.42 -15.27
C GLN A 114 -1.35 8.21 -15.61
N HIS A 115 -0.04 8.40 -15.70
CA HIS A 115 0.90 7.30 -16.01
C HIS A 115 0.89 6.17 -14.96
N PHE A 116 0.50 6.42 -13.71
CA PHE A 116 0.33 5.35 -12.73
C PHE A 116 -0.96 4.56 -12.99
N LEU A 117 -2.04 5.25 -13.37
CA LEU A 117 -3.30 4.61 -13.74
C LEU A 117 -3.15 3.78 -15.02
N ASP A 118 -2.52 4.34 -16.05
CA ASP A 118 -2.30 3.67 -17.33
C ASP A 118 -1.47 2.38 -17.14
N GLU A 119 -0.45 2.42 -16.28
CA GLU A 119 0.32 1.22 -15.96
C GLU A 119 -0.54 0.17 -15.22
N LEU A 120 -1.32 0.57 -14.21
CA LEU A 120 -2.19 -0.38 -13.49
C LEU A 120 -3.14 -1.08 -14.47
N LEU A 121 -3.80 -0.30 -15.33
CA LEU A 121 -4.71 -0.84 -16.33
C LEU A 121 -4.00 -1.72 -17.35
N SER A 122 -2.79 -1.34 -17.79
CA SER A 122 -1.97 -2.14 -18.71
C SER A 122 -1.57 -3.48 -18.08
N ARG A 123 -1.09 -3.45 -16.83
CA ARG A 123 -0.58 -4.60 -16.09
C ARG A 123 -1.68 -5.59 -15.72
N TYR A 124 -2.85 -5.09 -15.35
CA TYR A 124 -3.97 -5.87 -14.82
C TYR A 124 -5.17 -5.92 -15.76
N ARG A 125 -4.97 -5.68 -17.07
CA ARG A 125 -6.04 -5.60 -18.06
C ARG A 125 -6.93 -6.85 -18.12
N ASN A 126 -6.37 -8.01 -17.77
CA ASN A 126 -7.04 -9.31 -17.84
C ASN A 126 -7.45 -9.83 -16.45
N SER A 127 -7.32 -9.03 -15.39
CA SER A 127 -7.74 -9.40 -14.04
C SER A 127 -9.26 -9.46 -14.00
N SER A 128 -9.82 -10.65 -14.23
CA SER A 128 -11.22 -10.93 -13.93
C SER A 128 -11.36 -11.08 -12.42
N GLY A 129 -11.59 -9.95 -11.73
CA GLY A 129 -11.81 -9.91 -10.30
C GLY A 129 -13.20 -10.42 -9.91
N ASN A 130 -13.38 -10.74 -8.62
CA ASN A 130 -14.72 -11.00 -8.10
C ASN A 130 -15.51 -9.68 -8.03
N GLU A 131 -16.77 -9.69 -8.48
CA GLU A 131 -17.71 -8.60 -8.25
C GLU A 131 -17.98 -8.53 -6.75
N HIS A 132 -17.52 -7.46 -6.08
CA HIS A 132 -17.75 -7.20 -4.65
C HIS A 132 -18.99 -6.35 -4.42
#